data_AF-A0ABD7STE7-F1
#
_entry.id   AF-A0ABD7STE7-F1
#
_cell.length_a   1.000
_cell.length_b   1.000
_cell.length_c   1.000
_cell.angle_alpha   90.00
_cell.angle_beta   90.00
_cell.angle_gamma   90.00
#
_symmetry.space_group_name_H-M   'P 1'
#
loop_
_entity.id
_entity.type
_entity.pdbx_description
1 polymer ?
#
loop_
_entity_poly.entity_id
_entity_poly.type
_entity_poly.pdbx_seq_one_letter_code
_entity_poly.pdbx_strand_id
1 'polypeptide(L)'
;MSENEIEMFIKDFNKLSIMTGVSCICSLLVLILIGYEGEYAWDYSWAMIIVVIVFGLFSHSRAALLWKDVYMKGYDSKNIAMASYFFIFSGVHMVGFFISAFAIYHFMFMV
;
A
#
# COMPACT_ATOMS: atom_id res chain seq x y z
N MET A 1 25.62 4.76 15.53
CA MET A 1 25.11 4.81 14.14
C MET A 1 25.88 5.88 13.42
N SER A 2 26.41 5.57 12.24
CA SER A 2 27.15 6.52 11.41
C SER A 2 26.20 7.45 10.64
N GLU A 3 26.67 8.64 10.24
CA GLU A 3 25.87 9.59 9.44
C GLU A 3 25.37 8.96 8.13
N ASN A 4 26.20 8.12 7.49
CA ASN A 4 25.83 7.35 6.29
C ASN A 4 24.63 6.41 6.53
N GLU A 5 24.51 5.78 7.70
CA GLU A 5 23.40 4.86 8.01
C GLU A 5 22.06 5.61 8.20
N ILE A 6 22.12 6.84 8.68
CA ILE A 6 20.95 7.72 8.83
C ILE A 6 20.49 8.20 7.45
N GLU A 7 21.43 8.63 6.60
CA GLU A 7 21.12 9.14 5.26
C GLU A 7 20.49 8.06 4.36
N MET A 8 21.02 6.83 4.41
CA MET A 8 20.42 5.69 3.71
C MET A 8 19.00 5.38 4.21
N PHE A 9 18.77 5.42 5.52
CA PHE A 9 17.44 5.20 6.09
C PHE A 9 16.43 6.24 5.59
N ILE A 10 16.79 7.53 5.61
CA ILE A 10 15.92 8.61 5.12
C ILE A 10 15.57 8.40 3.64
N LYS A 11 16.55 8.02 2.82
CA LYS A 11 16.35 7.76 1.40
C LYS A 11 15.38 6.59 1.15
N ASP A 12 15.57 5.48 1.85
CA ASP A 12 14.70 4.31 1.72
C ASP A 12 13.28 4.58 2.23
N PHE A 13 13.17 5.32 3.34
CA PHE A 13 11.90 5.76 3.89
C PHE A 13 11.13 6.66 2.92
N ASN A 14 11.78 7.67 2.33
CA ASN A 14 11.16 8.56 1.36
C ASN A 14 10.67 7.81 0.12
N LYS A 15 11.47 6.86 -0.37
CA LYS A 15 11.10 6.01 -1.52
C LYS A 15 9.87 5.17 -1.19
N LEU A 16 9.82 4.56 -0.01
CA LEU A 16 8.67 3.80 0.47
C LEU A 16 7.43 4.69 0.59
N SER A 17 7.57 5.89 1.15
CA SER A 17 6.46 6.84 1.31
C SER A 17 5.83 7.20 -0.04
N ILE A 18 6.66 7.50 -1.04
CA ILE A 18 6.18 7.82 -2.41
C ILE A 18 5.45 6.61 -3.01
N MET A 19 6.05 5.42 -2.96
CA MET A 19 5.42 4.20 -3.50
C MET A 19 4.07 3.89 -2.84
N THR A 20 3.99 4.08 -1.53
CA THR A 20 2.77 3.85 -0.76
C THR A 20 1.70 4.87 -1.13
N GLY A 21 2.06 6.15 -1.26
CA GLY A 21 1.15 7.20 -1.72
C GLY A 21 0.60 6.94 -3.13
N VAL A 22 1.44 6.54 -4.07
CA VAL A 22 1.01 6.14 -5.43
C VAL A 22 0.04 4.97 -5.37
N SER A 23 0.35 3.93 -4.58
CA SER A 23 -0.53 2.78 -4.41
C SER A 23 -1.90 3.19 -3.87
N CYS A 24 -1.97 4.07 -2.87
CA CYS A 24 -3.24 4.58 -2.33
C CYS A 24 -4.06 5.36 -3.36
N ILE A 25 -3.43 6.24 -4.15
CA ILE A 25 -4.12 7.00 -5.20
C ILE A 25 -4.67 6.06 -6.27
N CYS A 26 -3.87 5.07 -6.69
CA CYS A 26 -4.33 4.05 -7.63
C CYS A 26 -5.53 3.26 -7.08
N SER A 27 -5.47 2.81 -5.82
CA SER A 27 -6.60 2.15 -5.16
C SER A 27 -7.87 2.99 -5.20
N LEU A 28 -7.77 4.28 -4.88
CA LEU A 28 -8.90 5.20 -4.87
C LEU A 28 -9.49 5.39 -6.27
N LEU A 29 -8.65 5.59 -7.28
CA LEU A 29 -9.10 5.72 -8.67
C LEU A 29 -9.84 4.46 -9.14
N VAL A 30 -9.34 3.27 -8.80
CA VAL A 30 -10.01 2.01 -9.13
C VAL A 30 -11.37 1.90 -8.45
N LEU A 31 -11.46 2.22 -7.16
CA LEU A 31 -12.75 2.20 -6.45
C LEU A 31 -13.75 3.19 -7.06
N ILE A 32 -13.31 4.38 -7.47
CA ILE A 32 -14.15 5.37 -8.16
C ILE A 32 -14.63 4.83 -9.52
N LEU A 33 -13.73 4.24 -10.31
CA LEU A 33 -14.07 3.69 -11.64
C LEU A 33 -15.07 2.53 -11.52
N ILE A 34 -14.86 1.60 -10.58
CA ILE A 34 -15.82 0.51 -10.33
C ILE A 34 -17.17 1.10 -9.89
N GLY A 35 -17.17 2.10 -9.00
CA GLY A 35 -18.40 2.74 -8.53
C GLY A 35 -19.15 3.57 -9.57
N TYR A 36 -18.46 4.11 -10.59
CA TYR A 36 -19.05 5.00 -11.60
C TYR A 36 -19.60 4.26 -12.82
N GLU A 37 -18.91 3.23 -13.33
CA GLU A 37 -19.21 2.71 -14.67
C GLU A 37 -20.31 1.63 -14.75
N GLY A 38 -20.85 1.15 -13.62
CA GLY A 38 -21.94 0.15 -13.66
C GLY A 38 -21.58 -1.13 -14.44
N GLU A 39 -22.59 -1.89 -14.87
CA GLU A 39 -22.46 -3.25 -15.45
C GLU A 39 -21.50 -3.39 -16.66
N TYR A 40 -21.14 -2.31 -17.36
CA TYR A 40 -20.49 -2.38 -18.69
C TYR A 40 -18.94 -2.28 -18.68
N ALA A 41 -18.31 -2.12 -17.52
CA ALA A 41 -16.85 -1.87 -17.41
C ALA A 41 -16.03 -3.01 -16.78
N TRP A 42 -16.67 -4.15 -16.53
CA TRP A 42 -16.11 -5.21 -15.69
C TRP A 42 -14.81 -5.84 -16.23
N ASP A 43 -14.65 -5.93 -17.55
CA ASP A 43 -13.42 -6.47 -18.12
C ASP A 43 -12.22 -5.52 -17.94
N TYR A 44 -12.46 -4.20 -17.92
CA TYR A 44 -11.42 -3.20 -17.63
C TYR A 44 -11.12 -3.06 -16.14
N SER A 45 -12.11 -3.31 -15.26
CA SER A 45 -11.95 -3.17 -13.82
C SER A 45 -10.98 -4.22 -13.24
N TRP A 46 -10.98 -5.45 -13.74
CA TRP A 46 -10.10 -6.51 -13.22
C TRP A 46 -8.61 -6.23 -13.44
N ALA A 47 -8.23 -5.75 -14.62
CA ALA A 47 -6.83 -5.38 -14.90
C ALA A 47 -6.36 -4.28 -13.94
N MET A 48 -7.22 -3.30 -13.68
CA MET A 48 -6.93 -2.19 -12.76
C MET A 48 -6.87 -2.65 -11.30
N ILE A 49 -7.77 -3.54 -10.87
CA ILE A 49 -7.74 -4.17 -9.54
C ILE A 49 -6.43 -4.95 -9.35
N ILE A 50 -6.02 -5.76 -10.33
CA ILE A 50 -4.75 -6.51 -10.29
C ILE A 50 -3.56 -5.57 -10.16
N VAL A 51 -3.53 -4.49 -10.95
CA VAL A 51 -2.45 -3.49 -10.87
C VAL A 51 -2.36 -2.89 -9.46
N VAL A 52 -3.50 -2.54 -8.85
CA VAL A 52 -3.53 -2.01 -7.48
C VAL A 52 -3.04 -3.03 -6.46
N ILE A 53 -3.49 -4.29 -6.55
CA ILE A 53 -3.05 -5.37 -5.66
C ILE A 53 -1.53 -5.51 -5.74
N VAL A 54 -0.98 -5.54 -6.96
CA VAL A 54 0.46 -5.66 -7.19
C VAL A 54 1.21 -4.48 -6.56
N PHE A 55 0.78 -3.25 -6.82
CA PHE A 55 1.42 -2.05 -6.23
C PHE A 55 1.36 -2.05 -4.71
N GLY A 56 0.23 -2.44 -4.13
CA GLY A 56 0.07 -2.47 -2.69
C GLY A 56 0.86 -3.61 -2.02
N LEU A 57 0.97 -4.78 -2.65
CA LEU A 57 1.86 -5.87 -2.21
C LEU A 57 3.34 -5.43 -2.25
N PHE A 58 3.74 -4.72 -3.31
CA PHE A 58 5.09 -4.16 -3.41
C PHE A 58 5.37 -3.13 -2.32
N SER A 59 4.44 -2.20 -2.05
CA SER A 59 4.55 -1.22 -0.97
C SER A 59 4.67 -1.92 0.39
N HIS A 60 3.80 -2.90 0.68
CA HIS A 60 3.82 -3.63 1.95
C HIS A 60 5.11 -4.44 2.14
N SER A 61 5.58 -5.13 1.09
CA SER A 61 6.84 -5.90 1.15
C SER A 61 8.03 -4.99 1.43
N ARG A 62 8.07 -3.80 0.84
CA ARG A 62 9.12 -2.79 1.11
C ARG A 62 9.02 -2.25 2.53
N ALA A 63 7.81 -2.01 3.04
CA ALA A 63 7.60 -1.59 4.43
C ALA A 63 8.05 -2.67 5.42
N ALA A 64 7.77 -3.94 5.14
CA ALA A 64 8.21 -5.07 5.96
C ALA A 64 9.74 -5.21 6.00
N LEU A 65 10.40 -5.05 4.84
CA LEU A 65 11.86 -5.06 4.76
C LEU A 65 12.48 -3.90 5.54
N LEU A 66 11.95 -2.68 5.39
CA LEU A 66 12.42 -1.52 6.15
C LEU A 66 12.22 -1.73 7.65
N TRP A 67 11.06 -2.21 8.07
CA TRP A 67 10.77 -2.51 9.48
C TRP A 67 11.75 -3.54 10.05
N LYS A 68 11.99 -4.63 9.33
CA LYS A 68 12.97 -5.66 9.72
C LYS A 68 14.37 -5.07 9.86
N ASP A 69 14.82 -4.29 8.89
CA ASP A 69 16.17 -3.71 8.87
C ASP A 69 16.37 -2.73 10.03
N VAL A 70 15.39 -1.87 10.29
CA VAL A 70 15.42 -0.90 11.39
C VAL A 70 15.45 -1.60 12.74
N TYR A 71 14.67 -2.69 12.90
CA TYR A 71 14.66 -3.50 14.12
C TYR A 71 15.99 -4.23 14.33
N MET A 72 16.51 -4.91 13.30
CA MET A 72 17.74 -5.71 13.39
C MET A 72 19.01 -4.85 13.58
N LYS A 73 19.04 -3.64 13.02
CA LYS A 73 20.16 -2.71 13.14
C LYS A 73 20.13 -1.89 14.44
N GLY A 74 19.09 -2.04 15.26
CA GLY A 74 18.99 -1.36 16.56
C GLY A 74 18.90 0.17 16.44
N TYR A 75 18.16 0.67 15.45
CA TYR A 75 17.88 2.11 15.33
C TYR A 75 17.17 2.63 16.59
N ASP A 76 17.17 3.95 16.77
CA ASP A 76 16.46 4.56 17.91
C ASP A 76 14.94 4.26 17.89
N SER A 77 14.31 4.45 19.06
CA SER A 77 12.88 4.18 19.24
C SER A 77 11.98 4.98 18.29
N LYS A 78 12.42 6.18 17.88
CA LYS A 78 11.69 7.04 16.94
C LYS A 78 11.64 6.45 15.53
N ASN A 79 12.76 5.97 15.03
CA ASN A 79 12.84 5.34 13.70
C ASN A 79 12.12 4.00 13.67
N ILE A 80 12.21 3.20 14.74
CA ILE A 80 11.43 1.96 14.90
C ILE A 80 9.93 2.26 14.86
N ALA A 81 9.47 3.28 15.58
CA ALA A 81 8.07 3.68 15.57
C ALA A 81 7.60 4.10 14.16
N MET A 82 8.36 4.95 13.48
CA MET A 82 8.06 5.37 12.09
C MET A 82 7.96 4.19 11.12
N ALA A 83 8.92 3.27 11.13
CA ALA A 83 8.88 2.09 10.28
C ALA A 83 7.69 1.18 10.61
N SER A 84 7.34 1.06 11.90
CA SER A 84 6.19 0.28 12.36
C SER A 84 4.87 0.88 11.89
N TYR A 85 4.72 2.20 11.95
CA TYR A 85 3.53 2.88 11.41
C TYR A 85 3.35 2.62 9.92
N PHE A 86 4.43 2.71 9.12
CA PHE A 86 4.35 2.43 7.69
C PHE A 86 4.03 0.97 7.37
N PHE A 87 4.59 0.04 8.14
CA PHE A 87 4.28 -1.38 7.99
C PHE A 87 2.78 -1.66 8.27
N ILE A 88 2.26 -1.15 9.39
CA ILE A 88 0.84 -1.29 9.74
C ILE A 88 -0.05 -0.61 8.71
N PHE A 89 0.26 0.63 8.34
CA PHE A 89 -0.52 1.40 7.37
C PHE A 89 -0.61 0.69 6.02
N SER A 90 0.52 0.24 5.47
CA SER A 90 0.53 -0.50 4.19
C SER A 90 -0.28 -1.80 4.26
N GLY A 91 -0.25 -2.51 5.40
CA GLY A 91 -1.06 -3.70 5.63
C GLY A 91 -2.56 -3.38 5.69
N VAL A 92 -2.96 -2.37 6.46
CA VAL A 92 -4.36 -1.93 6.56
C VAL A 92 -4.89 -1.43 5.23
N HIS A 93 -4.10 -0.66 4.49
CA HIS A 93 -4.46 -0.19 3.14
C HIS A 93 -4.77 -1.38 2.20
N MET A 94 -3.94 -2.42 2.22
CA MET A 94 -4.15 -3.62 1.41
C MET A 94 -5.46 -4.33 1.77
N VAL A 95 -5.67 -4.60 3.05
CA VAL A 95 -6.89 -5.26 3.53
C VAL A 95 -8.13 -4.41 3.22
N GLY A 96 -8.07 -3.10 3.45
CA GLY A 96 -9.16 -2.18 3.17
C GLY A 96 -9.53 -2.13 1.68
N PHE A 97 -8.54 -2.11 0.79
CA PHE A 97 -8.79 -2.17 -0.64
C PHE A 97 -9.47 -3.49 -1.05
N PHE A 98 -8.97 -4.63 -0.57
CA PHE A 98 -9.57 -5.94 -0.86
C PHE A 98 -11.02 -6.03 -0.40
N ILE A 99 -11.32 -5.63 0.84
CA ILE A 99 -12.69 -5.64 1.37
C ILE A 99 -13.59 -4.72 0.54
N SER A 100 -13.11 -3.53 0.18
CA SER A 100 -13.89 -2.56 -0.61
C SER A 100 -14.17 -3.08 -2.02
N ALA A 101 -13.17 -3.63 -2.70
CA ALA A 101 -13.34 -4.22 -4.03
C ALA A 101 -14.30 -5.43 -3.99
N PHE A 102 -14.18 -6.29 -2.97
CA PHE A 102 -15.06 -7.44 -2.77
C PHE A 102 -16.51 -7.02 -2.49
N ALA A 103 -16.71 -6.01 -1.64
CA ALA A 103 -18.03 -5.49 -1.31
C ALA A 103 -18.70 -4.90 -2.55
N ILE A 104 -17.98 -4.07 -3.32
CA ILE A 104 -18.52 -3.50 -4.55
C ILE A 104 -18.86 -4.61 -5.56
N TYR A 105 -18.01 -5.64 -5.71
CA TYR A 105 -18.35 -6.82 -6.51
C TYR A 105 -19.68 -7.44 -6.09
N HIS A 106 -19.85 -7.75 -4.81
CA HIS A 106 -21.04 -8.48 -4.34
C HIS A 106 -22.31 -7.63 -4.41
N PHE A 107 -22.23 -6.33 -4.09
CA PHE A 107 -23.41 -5.45 -4.16
C PHE A 107 -23.88 -5.19 -5.58
N MET A 108 -22.99 -5.22 -6.58
CA MET A 108 -23.39 -5.06 -7.98
C MET A 108 -24.14 -6.27 -8.54
N PHE A 109 -23.84 -7.50 -8.10
CA PHE A 109 -24.50 -8.73 -8.60
C PHE A 109 -25.67 -9.22 -7.73
N MET A 110 -26.04 -8.47 -6.68
CA MET A 110 -27.23 -8.76 -5.85
C MET A 110 -28.47 -7.94 -6.24
N VAL A 111 -28.37 -7.10 -7.27
CA VAL A 111 -29.49 -6.39 -7.93
C VAL A 111 -29.89 -7.15 -9.18
#